data_AF-A0A3B0MD88-F1
#
_entry.id   AF-A0A3B0MD88-F1
#
_cell.length_a   1.000
_cell.length_b   1.000
_cell.length_c   1.000
_cell.angle_alpha   90.00
_cell.angle_beta   90.00
_cell.angle_gamma   90.00
#
_symmetry.space_group_name_H-M   'P 1'
#
loop_
_entity.id
_entity.type
_entity.pdbx_description
1 polymer ?
#
loop_
_entity_poly.entity_id
_entity_poly.type
_entity_poly.pdbx_seq_one_letter_code
_entity_poly.pdbx_strand_id
1 'polypeptide(L)'
;MSSRNRRTHLRAKTRTRDPMQDYDRLPSDLRAWLSQAALPWRPASVQKLYARALAQTGDRARALQRLDAAERRLVSKDAAVIWGAEHPAARDVEIDVAEHGVRG
;
A
#
# COMPACT_ATOMS: atom_id res chain seq x y z
N MET A 1 27.00 17.23 -21.36
CA MET A 1 26.81 16.31 -22.50
C MET A 1 25.87 15.19 -22.06
N SER A 2 24.58 15.20 -22.46
CA SER A 2 23.65 14.11 -22.14
C SER A 2 23.26 13.40 -23.43
N SER A 3 23.89 12.24 -23.65
CA SER A 3 23.59 11.32 -24.74
C SER A 3 22.21 10.69 -24.50
N ARG A 4 21.20 11.11 -25.28
CA ARG A 4 19.92 10.42 -25.36
C ARG A 4 20.08 9.17 -26.25
N ASN A 5 20.45 8.05 -25.66
CA ASN A 5 20.50 6.74 -26.35
C ASN A 5 19.11 6.07 -26.46
N ARG A 6 18.04 6.85 -26.69
CA ARG A 6 16.67 6.33 -26.86
C ARG A 6 16.10 6.81 -28.20
N ARG A 7 16.05 5.92 -29.21
CA ARG A 7 15.37 6.15 -30.50
C ARG A 7 13.87 5.87 -30.38
N THR A 8 13.16 6.67 -29.58
CA THR A 8 11.69 6.60 -29.51
C THR A 8 11.09 7.98 -29.67
N HIS A 9 10.04 8.10 -30.48
CA HIS A 9 9.25 9.35 -30.63
C HIS A 9 8.39 9.66 -29.40
N LEU A 10 8.30 8.72 -28.44
CA LEU A 10 7.58 8.90 -27.19
C LEU A 10 8.29 9.94 -26.32
N ARG A 11 7.55 10.99 -25.93
CA ARG A 11 8.03 11.96 -24.95
C ARG A 11 8.23 11.27 -23.61
N ALA A 12 9.47 11.30 -23.09
CA ALA A 12 9.72 10.90 -21.72
C ALA A 12 8.94 11.83 -20.78
N LYS A 13 7.99 11.27 -20.04
CA LYS A 13 7.23 12.03 -19.05
C LYS A 13 8.14 12.24 -17.83
N THR A 14 8.56 13.48 -17.57
CA THR A 14 9.29 13.83 -16.35
C THR A 14 8.41 13.47 -15.16
N ARG A 15 8.86 12.52 -14.34
CA ARG A 15 8.20 12.19 -13.08
C ARG A 15 8.69 13.18 -12.04
N THR A 16 7.79 13.98 -11.46
CA THR A 16 8.10 14.95 -10.37
C THR A 16 8.68 14.27 -9.12
N ARG A 17 8.47 12.97 -8.94
CA ARG A 17 9.09 12.18 -7.88
C ARG A 17 9.79 10.97 -8.46
N ASP A 18 10.98 10.71 -7.95
CA ASP A 18 11.73 9.50 -8.23
C ASP A 18 11.27 8.38 -7.28
N PRO A 19 10.55 7.37 -7.79
CA PRO A 19 9.95 6.33 -6.94
C PRO A 19 11.01 5.44 -6.26
N MET A 20 12.20 5.32 -6.84
CA MET A 20 13.32 4.58 -6.25
C MET A 20 13.84 5.33 -5.02
N GLN A 21 14.10 6.63 -5.13
CA GLN A 21 14.51 7.45 -3.98
C GLN A 21 13.47 7.47 -2.86
N ASP A 22 12.18 7.53 -3.20
CA ASP A 22 11.11 7.47 -2.20
C ASP A 22 11.09 6.12 -1.47
N TYR A 23 11.42 5.02 -2.16
CA TYR A 23 11.55 3.68 -1.57
C TYR A 23 12.80 3.56 -0.69
N ASP A 24 13.95 4.04 -1.17
CA ASP A 24 15.24 3.98 -0.46
C ASP A 24 15.23 4.79 0.84
N ARG A 25 14.38 5.82 0.93
CA ARG A 25 14.16 6.63 2.15
C ARG A 25 13.28 5.96 3.20
N LEU A 26 12.65 4.83 2.91
CA LEU A 26 11.77 4.15 3.86
C LEU A 26 12.57 3.41 4.95
N PRO A 27 12.06 3.36 6.20
CA PRO A 27 12.61 2.49 7.25
C PRO A 27 12.67 1.02 6.80
N SER A 28 13.62 0.26 7.34
CA SER A 28 13.80 -1.19 7.04
C SER A 28 12.49 -1.97 7.17
N ASP A 29 11.78 -1.76 8.27
CA ASP A 29 10.56 -2.52 8.61
C ASP A 29 9.46 -2.24 7.59
N LEU A 30 9.37 -0.98 7.14
CA LEU A 30 8.40 -0.56 6.15
C LEU A 30 8.74 -1.07 4.74
N ARG A 31 10.04 -1.17 4.42
CA ARG A 31 10.51 -1.80 3.17
C ARG A 31 10.21 -3.29 3.16
N ALA A 32 10.46 -3.99 4.27
CA ALA A 32 10.16 -5.41 4.42
C ALA A 32 8.66 -5.70 4.30
N TRP A 33 7.82 -4.83 4.88
CA TRP A 33 6.37 -4.90 4.68
C TRP A 33 6.00 -4.68 3.20
N LEU A 34 6.55 -3.63 2.57
CA LEU A 34 6.24 -3.32 1.17
C LEU A 34 6.65 -4.43 0.19
N SER A 35 7.73 -5.16 0.48
CA SER A 35 8.14 -6.31 -0.35
C SER A 35 7.23 -7.53 -0.22
N GLN A 36 6.45 -7.62 0.85
CA GLN A 36 5.51 -8.71 1.09
C GLN A 36 4.06 -8.36 0.72
N ALA A 37 3.77 -7.06 0.57
CA ALA A 37 2.46 -6.54 0.21
C ALA A 37 1.98 -7.12 -1.13
N ALA A 38 0.71 -7.54 -1.18
CA ALA A 38 0.11 -8.13 -2.38
C ALA A 38 -0.20 -7.08 -3.46
N LEU A 39 -0.41 -5.82 -3.07
CA LEU A 39 -0.77 -4.74 -3.99
C LEU A 39 0.46 -3.93 -4.42
N PRO A 40 0.47 -3.37 -5.65
CA PRO A 40 1.52 -2.46 -6.11
C PRO A 40 1.35 -1.06 -5.50
N TRP A 41 1.62 -0.94 -4.19
CA TRP A 41 1.52 0.30 -3.47
C TRP A 41 2.58 1.32 -3.91
N ARG A 42 2.21 2.61 -3.89
CA ARG A 42 3.19 3.70 -4.00
C ARG A 42 3.91 3.90 -2.65
N PRO A 43 5.26 3.96 -2.60
CA PRO A 43 6.03 4.16 -1.37
C PRO A 43 5.55 5.34 -0.51
N ALA A 44 5.25 6.47 -1.17
CA ALA A 44 4.76 7.67 -0.50
C ALA A 44 3.39 7.51 0.17
N SER A 45 2.50 6.67 -0.39
CA SER A 45 1.19 6.40 0.22
C SER A 45 1.34 5.55 1.47
N VAL A 46 2.19 4.53 1.40
CA VAL A 46 2.48 3.63 2.53
C VAL A 46 3.17 4.38 3.67
N GLN A 47 4.13 5.26 3.35
CA GLN A 47 4.77 6.12 4.34
C GLN A 47 3.77 7.02 5.07
N LYS A 48 2.82 7.65 4.34
CA LYS A 48 1.78 8.49 4.96
C LYS A 48 0.87 7.69 5.89
N LEU A 49 0.44 6.50 5.45
CA LEU A 49 -0.44 5.65 6.25
C LEU A 49 0.29 5.13 7.50
N TYR A 50 1.54 4.70 7.36
CA TYR A 50 2.40 4.29 8.46
C TYR A 50 2.62 5.42 9.46
N ALA A 51 3.00 6.62 9.00
CA ALA A 51 3.22 7.77 9.88
C ALA A 51 1.95 8.14 10.66
N ARG A 52 0.79 8.11 10.00
CA ARG A 52 -0.50 8.33 10.64
C ARG A 52 -0.84 7.24 11.67
N ALA A 53 -0.54 5.98 11.36
CA ALA A 53 -0.78 4.86 12.27
C ALA A 53 0.15 4.91 13.49
N LEU A 54 1.43 5.22 13.27
CA LEU A 54 2.44 5.37 14.31
C LEU A 54 2.14 6.56 15.22
N ALA A 55 1.69 7.69 14.68
CA ALA A 55 1.26 8.84 15.48
C ALA A 55 0.06 8.54 16.39
N GLN A 56 -0.82 7.60 15.99
CA GLN A 56 -1.99 7.21 16.79
C GLN A 56 -1.69 6.11 17.81
N THR A 57 -0.78 5.19 17.49
CA THR A 57 -0.55 3.98 18.30
C THR A 57 0.72 4.04 19.12
N GLY A 58 1.70 4.86 18.72
CA GLY A 58 3.04 4.92 19.31
C GLY A 58 3.87 3.64 19.10
N ASP A 59 3.30 2.62 18.46
CA ASP A 59 3.87 1.28 18.36
C ASP A 59 4.00 0.87 16.89
N ARG A 60 5.19 0.38 16.53
CA ARG A 60 5.51 0.01 15.14
C ARG A 60 4.74 -1.21 14.67
N ALA A 61 4.56 -2.22 15.52
CA ALA A 61 3.85 -3.45 15.18
C ALA A 61 2.36 -3.16 14.94
N ARG A 62 1.73 -2.35 15.79
CA ARG A 62 0.34 -1.89 15.58
C ARG A 62 0.20 -1.03 14.32
N ALA A 63 1.21 -0.22 14.00
CA ALA A 63 1.20 0.54 12.76
C ALA A 63 1.25 -0.36 11.51
N LEU A 64 2.05 -1.44 11.54
CA LEU A 64 2.10 -2.45 10.47
C LEU A 64 0.80 -3.27 10.37
N GLN A 65 0.18 -3.65 11.49
CA GLN A 65 -1.14 -4.30 11.47
C GLN A 65 -2.21 -3.42 10.82
N ARG A 66 -2.16 -2.10 11.07
CA ARG A 66 -3.09 -1.15 10.44
C ARG A 66 -2.87 -1.01 8.93
N LEU A 67 -1.62 -1.17 8.46
CA LEU A 67 -1.29 -1.24 7.04
C LEU A 67 -1.85 -2.52 6.40
N ASP A 68 -1.70 -3.67 7.08
CA ASP A 68 -2.24 -4.95 6.64
C ASP A 68 -3.77 -4.91 6.48
N ALA A 69 -4.47 -4.38 7.48
CA ALA A 69 -5.92 -4.18 7.41
C ALA A 69 -6.34 -3.24 6.26
N ALA A 70 -5.53 -2.22 5.95
CA ALA A 70 -5.80 -1.35 4.81
C ALA A 70 -5.59 -2.05 3.46
N GLU A 71 -4.58 -2.90 3.35
CA GLU A 71 -4.36 -3.75 2.17
C GLU A 71 -5.52 -4.72 1.96
N ARG A 72 -5.93 -5.48 2.98
CA ARG A 72 -7.05 -6.42 2.88
C ARG A 72 -8.32 -5.74 2.40
N ARG A 73 -8.65 -4.56 2.93
CA ARG A 73 -9.81 -3.77 2.50
C ARG A 73 -9.74 -3.38 1.02
N LEU A 74 -8.58 -2.99 0.53
CA LEU A 74 -8.40 -2.65 -0.88
C LEU A 74 -8.49 -3.88 -1.77
N VAL A 75 -7.81 -4.97 -1.40
CA VAL A 75 -7.86 -6.25 -2.13
C VAL A 75 -9.30 -6.73 -2.24
N SER A 76 -10.07 -6.64 -1.17
CA SER A 76 -11.44 -7.16 -1.14
C SER A 76 -12.40 -6.30 -1.95
N LYS A 77 -12.24 -4.98 -1.90
CA LYS A 77 -12.99 -4.05 -2.75
C LYS A 77 -12.69 -4.31 -4.22
N ASP A 78 -11.43 -4.53 -4.57
CA ASP A 78 -10.99 -4.82 -5.93
C ASP A 78 -11.51 -6.20 -6.38
N ALA A 79 -11.42 -7.22 -5.52
CA ALA A 79 -11.95 -8.55 -5.76
C ALA A 79 -13.46 -8.54 -6.01
N ALA A 80 -14.23 -7.75 -5.24
CA ALA A 80 -15.66 -7.60 -5.46
C ALA A 80 -15.98 -6.96 -6.83
N VAL A 81 -15.15 -6.02 -7.28
CA VAL A 81 -15.32 -5.34 -8.58
C VAL A 81 -14.90 -6.22 -9.76
N ILE A 82 -13.77 -6.94 -9.64
CA ILE A 82 -13.22 -7.75 -10.74
C ILE A 82 -13.92 -9.11 -10.83
N TRP A 83 -14.14 -9.77 -9.70
CA TRP A 83 -14.59 -11.17 -9.63
C TRP A 83 -16.00 -11.33 -9.05
N GLY A 84 -16.62 -10.25 -8.57
CA GLY A 84 -17.94 -10.27 -7.94
C GLY A 84 -17.90 -10.55 -6.43
N ALA A 85 -19.04 -10.32 -5.77
CA ALA A 85 -19.17 -10.44 -4.31
C ALA A 85 -18.99 -11.87 -3.77
N GLU A 86 -19.05 -12.88 -4.65
CA GLU A 86 -18.95 -14.27 -4.23
C GLU A 86 -17.51 -14.76 -4.04
N HIS A 87 -16.52 -14.00 -4.53
CA HIS A 87 -15.11 -14.36 -4.40
C HIS A 87 -14.69 -14.39 -2.92
N PRO A 88 -13.90 -15.39 -2.47
CA PRO A 88 -13.53 -15.53 -1.06
C PRO A 88 -12.85 -14.29 -0.49
N ALA A 89 -11.99 -13.63 -1.27
CA ALA A 89 -11.37 -12.37 -0.86
C ALA A 89 -12.35 -11.19 -0.76
N ALA A 90 -13.52 -11.22 -1.42
CA ALA A 90 -14.55 -10.20 -1.25
C ALA A 90 -15.38 -10.44 0.03
N ARG A 91 -15.57 -11.70 0.42
CA ARG A 91 -16.34 -12.12 1.61
C ARG A 91 -15.58 -11.89 2.93
N ASP A 92 -14.25 -11.96 2.91
CA ASP A 92 -13.39 -11.85 4.10
C ASP A 92 -13.52 -10.50 4.84
N VAL A 93 -13.92 -9.42 4.14
CA VAL A 93 -14.18 -8.09 4.77
C VAL A 93 -15.37 -8.12 5.71
N GLU A 94 -16.37 -8.94 5.42
CA GLU A 94 -17.59 -9.02 6.22
C GLU A 94 -17.30 -9.59 7.61
N ILE A 95 -16.26 -10.44 7.72
CA ILE A 95 -15.81 -11.04 8.98
C ILE A 95 -14.95 -10.06 9.80
N ASP A 96 -14.06 -9.30 9.14
CA ASP A 96 -13.18 -8.34 9.82
C ASP A 96 -13.92 -7.11 10.38
N VAL A 97 -15.03 -6.70 9.74
CA VAL A 97 -15.93 -5.66 10.27
C VAL A 97 -16.74 -6.16 11.46
N ALA A 98 -17.07 -7.46 11.52
CA ALA A 98 -17.79 -8.06 12.63
C ALA A 98 -16.94 -8.16 13.92
N GLU A 99 -15.62 -8.34 13.81
CA GLU A 99 -14.73 -8.44 14.99
C GLU A 99 -14.28 -7.07 15.54
N HIS A 100 -14.27 -6.01 14.73
CA HIS A 100 -13.87 -4.67 15.19
C HIS A 100 -15.03 -3.86 15.81
N GLY A 101 -16.20 -4.48 16.02
CA GLY A 101 -17.40 -3.88 16.58
C GLY A 101 -17.54 -3.96 18.11
N VAL A 102 -16.53 -4.41 18.86
CA VAL A 102 -16.55 -4.37 20.34
C VAL A 102 -15.69 -3.22 20.85
N ARG A 103 -16.28 -2.03 20.93
CA ARG A 103 -15.80 -0.91 21.74
C ARG A 103 -17.00 -0.13 22.29
N GLY A 104 -17.22 -0.26 23.60
CA GLY A 104 -18.01 0.66 24.43
C GLY A 104 -19.40 0.16 24.78
#